data_AF-A0A6B2CBR6-F1
#
_entry.id   AF-A0A6B2CBR6-F1
#
_cell.length_a   1.000
_cell.length_b   1.000
_cell.length_c   1.000
_cell.angle_alpha   90.00
_cell.angle_beta   90.00
_cell.angle_gamma   90.00
#
_symmetry.space_group_name_H-M   'P 1'
#
loop_
_entity.id
_entity.type
_entity.pdbx_description
1 polymer ?
#
loop_
_entity_poly.entity_id
_entity_poly.type
_entity_poly.pdbx_seq_one_letter_code
_entity_poly.pdbx_strand_id
1 'polypeptide(L)'
;MIRWADLYIERLDENMIEFISRNRIRVVGLKDEIFDAYNNLLRERDLITIKRLYIEDADQISHKIKDLIVFRPLDKNSMRRGGKIRLTFTILIDEENYEYCSDEQIEAMRGGSASLEILARPLLDEELFPRYLRYIKYCVRKALINGVDVILSSGARRFEELFSPGSMRLLERYITGVRGSLTYSWYTLLERWNKKFVEEMIIEKREKT
;
A
#
# COMPACT_ATOMS: atom_id res chain seq x y z
N MET A 1 18.07 5.89 8.96
CA MET A 1 17.86 6.93 7.93
C MET A 1 16.52 6.64 7.27
N ILE A 2 15.52 7.53 7.39
CA ILE A 2 14.13 7.21 7.03
C ILE A 2 14.01 6.97 5.52
N ARG A 3 13.73 5.72 5.13
CA ARG A 3 13.40 5.30 3.76
C ARG A 3 11.88 5.31 3.65
N TRP A 4 11.31 6.42 3.16
CA TRP A 4 9.87 6.53 2.95
C TRP A 4 9.47 5.84 1.64
N ALA A 5 8.28 5.22 1.64
CA ALA A 5 7.69 4.57 0.50
C ALA A 5 6.26 5.08 0.29
N ASP A 6 5.90 5.43 -0.94
CA ASP A 6 4.50 5.57 -1.34
C ASP A 6 4.22 4.49 -2.38
N LEU A 7 3.31 3.58 -2.06
CA LEU A 7 3.18 2.37 -2.84
C LEU A 7 2.07 2.36 -3.84
N TYR A 8 1.13 3.29 -3.82
CA TYR A 8 0.13 3.30 -4.87
C TYR A 8 0.06 4.63 -5.59
N ILE A 9 0.58 4.61 -6.81
CA ILE A 9 0.38 5.69 -7.77
C ILE A 9 -0.28 5.08 -8.99
N GLU A 10 -1.44 5.65 -9.37
CA GLU A 10 -2.24 5.20 -10.52
C GLU A 10 -1.80 5.90 -11.81
N ARG A 11 -1.24 7.11 -11.70
CA ARG A 11 -0.71 7.90 -12.81
C ARG A 11 0.47 8.75 -12.33
N LEU A 12 1.42 9.00 -13.22
CA LEU A 12 2.55 9.87 -12.94
C LEU A 12 2.57 11.04 -13.93
N ASP A 13 2.91 12.21 -13.40
CA ASP A 13 3.30 13.39 -14.16
C ASP A 13 4.62 13.95 -13.62
N GLU A 14 5.18 14.95 -14.30
CA GLU A 14 6.46 15.55 -13.92
C GLU A 14 6.44 16.19 -12.52
N ASN A 15 5.33 16.81 -12.13
CA ASN A 15 5.18 17.45 -10.82
C ASN A 15 5.16 16.39 -9.70
N MET A 16 4.53 15.24 -9.95
CA MET A 16 4.52 14.10 -9.02
C MET A 16 5.93 13.52 -8.84
N ILE A 17 6.70 13.38 -9.92
CA ILE A 17 8.10 12.89 -9.85
C ILE A 17 8.98 13.88 -9.07
N GLU A 18 8.79 15.18 -9.30
CA GLU A 18 9.51 16.21 -8.56
C GLU A 18 9.12 16.18 -7.07
N PHE A 19 7.83 16.02 -6.76
CA PHE A 19 7.36 15.88 -5.39
C PHE A 19 8.02 14.70 -4.66
N ILE A 20 8.03 13.53 -5.29
CA ILE A 20 8.64 12.30 -4.77
C ILE A 20 10.13 12.55 -4.44
N SER A 21 10.84 13.19 -5.37
CA SER A 21 12.25 13.53 -5.23
C SER A 21 12.50 14.52 -4.08
N ARG A 22 11.75 15.64 -4.04
CA ARG A 22 11.86 16.68 -3.00
C ARG A 22 11.56 16.13 -1.60
N ASN A 23 10.60 15.21 -1.50
CA ASN A 23 10.21 14.60 -0.23
C ASN A 23 11.07 13.40 0.19
N ARG A 24 12.15 13.09 -0.57
CA ARG A 24 13.06 11.97 -0.31
C ARG A 24 12.33 10.63 -0.20
N ILE A 25 11.25 10.46 -0.97
CA ILE A 25 10.62 9.16 -1.15
C ILE A 25 11.59 8.32 -1.96
N ARG A 26 11.91 7.11 -1.48
CA ARG A 26 12.94 6.25 -2.10
C ARG A 26 12.36 5.03 -2.80
N VAL A 27 11.15 4.63 -2.41
CA VAL A 27 10.46 3.48 -2.98
C VAL A 27 9.09 3.94 -3.47
N VAL A 28 8.77 3.60 -4.71
CA VAL A 28 7.49 3.92 -5.35
C VAL A 28 6.86 2.64 -5.87
N GLY A 29 5.64 2.35 -5.47
CA GLY A 29 4.86 1.25 -6.02
C GLY A 29 3.97 1.77 -7.15
N LEU A 30 4.02 1.10 -8.29
CA LEU A 30 3.28 1.51 -9.49
C LEU A 30 2.32 0.41 -9.90
N LYS A 31 1.13 0.82 -10.33
CA LYS A 31 0.19 -0.07 -11.00
C LYS A 31 0.86 -0.69 -12.25
N ASP A 32 0.58 -1.96 -12.52
CA ASP A 32 1.14 -2.73 -13.64
C ASP A 32 1.14 -1.94 -14.97
N GLU A 33 0.00 -1.33 -15.31
CA GLU A 33 -0.21 -0.65 -16.59
C GLU A 33 0.67 0.59 -16.80
N ILE A 34 1.17 1.19 -15.71
CA ILE A 34 2.06 2.35 -15.77
C ILE A 34 3.50 1.99 -15.42
N PHE A 35 3.76 0.78 -14.90
CA PHE A 35 5.07 0.41 -14.40
C PHE A 35 6.11 0.49 -15.52
N ASP A 36 5.88 -0.18 -16.65
CA ASP A 36 6.87 -0.26 -17.73
C ASP A 36 7.15 1.13 -18.35
N ALA A 37 6.15 2.00 -18.40
CA ALA A 37 6.29 3.36 -18.93
C ALA A 37 7.18 4.27 -18.08
N TYR A 38 7.10 4.16 -16.74
CA TYR A 38 7.79 5.08 -15.83
C TYR A 38 8.99 4.45 -15.10
N ASN A 39 9.16 3.13 -15.15
CA ASN A 39 10.21 2.41 -14.42
C ASN A 39 11.62 2.96 -14.74
N ASN A 40 11.95 3.13 -16.02
CA ASN A 40 13.27 3.63 -16.43
C ASN A 40 13.50 5.07 -15.94
N LEU A 41 12.51 5.95 -16.16
CA LEU A 41 12.58 7.36 -15.75
C LEU A 41 12.79 7.50 -14.23
N LEU A 42 12.09 6.71 -13.42
CA LEU A 42 12.21 6.76 -11.97
C LEU A 42 13.53 6.13 -11.49
N ARG A 43 14.02 5.08 -12.16
CA ARG A 43 15.33 4.48 -11.86
C ARG A 43 16.48 5.45 -12.12
N GLU A 44 16.43 6.24 -13.21
CA GLU A 44 17.39 7.32 -13.47
C GLU A 44 17.42 8.40 -12.37
N ARG A 45 16.33 8.52 -11.61
CA ARG A 45 16.20 9.42 -10.45
C ARG A 45 16.56 8.75 -9.12
N ASP A 46 17.27 7.62 -9.15
CA ASP A 46 17.67 6.85 -7.98
C ASP A 46 16.52 6.27 -7.15
N LEU A 47 15.32 6.15 -7.72
CA LEU A 47 14.16 5.58 -7.04
C LEU A 47 14.09 4.06 -7.25
N ILE A 48 13.64 3.36 -6.22
CA ILE A 48 13.29 1.93 -6.28
C ILE A 48 11.82 1.86 -6.69
N THR A 49 11.54 1.23 -7.81
CA THR A 49 10.18 1.02 -8.31
C THR A 49 9.73 -0.40 -8.04
N ILE A 50 8.51 -0.58 -7.55
CA ILE A 50 7.91 -1.90 -7.30
C ILE A 50 6.71 -2.05 -8.22
N LYS A 51 6.72 -3.11 -9.03
CA LYS A 51 5.60 -3.49 -9.87
C LYS A 51 4.49 -4.08 -9.01
N ARG A 52 3.27 -3.58 -9.17
CA ARG A 52 2.09 -4.02 -8.42
C ARG A 52 1.08 -4.69 -9.32
N LEU A 53 0.83 -5.97 -9.07
CA LEU A 53 -0.18 -6.73 -9.79
C LEU A 53 -1.53 -6.60 -9.08
N TYR A 54 -2.48 -5.98 -9.74
CA TYR A 54 -3.85 -5.81 -9.25
C TYR A 54 -4.69 -7.04 -9.59
N ILE A 55 -5.34 -7.58 -8.56
CA ILE A 55 -6.16 -8.78 -8.67
C ILE A 55 -7.49 -8.54 -7.95
N GLU A 56 -8.60 -8.89 -8.60
CA GLU A 56 -9.95 -8.82 -8.00
C GLU A 56 -10.51 -10.20 -7.66
N ASP A 57 -9.91 -11.27 -8.21
CA ASP A 57 -10.26 -12.65 -7.92
C ASP A 57 -9.23 -13.30 -6.99
N ALA A 58 -9.66 -13.66 -5.79
CA ALA A 58 -8.81 -14.26 -4.76
C ALA A 58 -8.13 -15.56 -5.24
N ASP A 59 -8.73 -16.29 -6.18
CA ASP A 59 -8.21 -17.55 -6.71
C ASP A 59 -6.97 -17.36 -7.60
N GLN A 60 -6.72 -16.13 -8.06
CA GLN A 60 -5.52 -15.78 -8.84
C GLN A 60 -4.27 -15.53 -7.96
N ILE A 61 -4.44 -15.40 -6.64
CA ILE A 61 -3.33 -15.14 -5.71
C ILE A 61 -2.48 -16.42 -5.58
N SER A 62 -1.25 -16.38 -6.07
CA SER A 62 -0.40 -17.58 -6.21
C SER A 62 1.07 -17.30 -5.92
N HIS A 63 1.77 -18.29 -5.35
CA HIS A 63 3.24 -18.28 -5.17
C HIS A 63 4.04 -18.13 -6.48
N LYS A 64 3.41 -18.38 -7.64
CA LYS A 64 4.09 -18.29 -8.95
C LYS A 64 4.33 -16.84 -9.39
N ILE A 65 3.62 -15.89 -8.79
CA ILE A 65 3.72 -14.47 -9.12
C ILE A 65 4.92 -13.88 -8.38
N LYS A 66 5.80 -13.19 -9.12
CA LYS A 66 7.01 -12.54 -8.58
C LYS A 66 6.80 -11.06 -8.26
N ASP A 67 5.63 -10.52 -8.55
CA ASP A 67 5.26 -9.13 -8.28
C ASP A 67 4.62 -8.98 -6.91
N LEU A 68 4.55 -7.73 -6.45
CA LEU A 68 3.77 -7.41 -5.25
C LEU A 68 2.27 -7.48 -5.60
N ILE A 69 1.59 -8.49 -5.05
CA ILE A 69 0.16 -8.69 -5.28
C ILE A 69 -0.66 -7.70 -4.44
N VAL A 70 -1.65 -7.10 -5.10
CA VAL A 70 -2.65 -6.22 -4.51
C VAL A 70 -4.02 -6.81 -4.79
N PHE A 71 -4.64 -7.36 -3.77
CA PHE A 71 -5.98 -7.91 -3.85
C PHE A 71 -7.02 -6.84 -3.53
N ARG A 72 -7.89 -6.53 -4.48
CA ARG A 72 -8.99 -5.59 -4.32
C ARG A 72 -10.31 -6.38 -4.23
N PRO A 73 -10.90 -6.53 -3.05
CA PRO A 73 -12.15 -7.28 -2.89
C PRO A 73 -13.32 -6.54 -3.56
N LEU A 74 -14.15 -7.28 -4.30
CA LEU A 74 -15.39 -6.80 -4.94
C LEU A 74 -16.63 -6.95 -4.05
N ASP A 75 -16.53 -7.76 -3.00
CA ASP A 75 -17.59 -7.97 -2.02
C ASP A 75 -17.04 -8.49 -0.67
N LYS A 76 -17.89 -8.56 0.35
CA LYS A 76 -17.53 -9.07 1.69
C LYS A 76 -17.02 -10.52 1.68
N ASN A 77 -17.52 -11.37 0.78
CA ASN A 77 -17.09 -12.77 0.71
C ASN A 77 -15.70 -12.90 0.08
N SER A 78 -15.39 -12.08 -0.92
CA SER A 78 -14.08 -11.99 -1.55
C SER A 78 -13.03 -11.47 -0.55
N MET A 79 -13.37 -10.46 0.27
CA MET A 79 -12.51 -10.00 1.37
C MET A 79 -12.21 -11.14 2.35
N ARG A 80 -13.23 -11.96 2.69
CA ARG A 80 -13.08 -13.09 3.62
C ARG A 80 -12.17 -14.16 3.07
N ARG A 81 -12.36 -14.50 1.80
CA ARG A 81 -11.53 -15.47 1.09
C ARG A 81 -10.09 -14.99 1.06
N GLY A 82 -9.88 -13.73 0.66
CA GLY A 82 -8.59 -13.05 0.71
C GLY A 82 -7.92 -13.22 2.08
N GLY A 83 -8.58 -12.84 3.17
CA GLY A 83 -7.99 -12.91 4.51
C GLY A 83 -7.47 -14.29 4.92
N LYS A 84 -8.06 -15.38 4.41
CA LYS A 84 -7.65 -16.76 4.73
C LYS A 84 -6.41 -17.23 3.97
N ILE A 85 -6.00 -16.52 2.92
CA ILE A 85 -4.89 -16.93 2.06
C ILE A 85 -3.57 -16.75 2.82
N ARG A 86 -2.79 -17.83 2.89
CA ARG A 86 -1.48 -17.88 3.57
C ARG A 86 -0.35 -17.48 2.62
N LEU A 87 -0.56 -16.39 1.90
CA LEU A 87 0.39 -15.77 0.98
C LEU A 87 0.61 -14.33 1.37
N THR A 88 1.76 -13.83 0.99
CA THR A 88 2.13 -12.44 1.18
C THR A 88 1.51 -11.57 0.10
N PHE A 89 0.59 -10.67 0.47
CA PHE A 89 -0.04 -9.70 -0.42
C PHE A 89 -0.76 -8.62 0.41
N THR A 90 -1.25 -7.56 -0.24
CA THR A 90 -2.12 -6.58 0.43
C THR A 90 -3.58 -6.75 0.04
N ILE A 91 -4.49 -6.55 0.99
CA ILE A 91 -5.92 -6.34 0.75
C ILE A 91 -6.14 -4.83 0.70
N LEU A 92 -6.51 -4.33 -0.47
CA LEU A 92 -6.70 -2.91 -0.74
C LEU A 92 -8.09 -2.43 -0.33
N ILE A 93 -8.12 -1.37 0.47
CA ILE A 93 -9.32 -0.66 0.88
C ILE A 93 -9.36 0.74 0.25
N ASP A 94 -10.40 0.99 -0.55
CA ASP A 94 -10.61 2.20 -1.33
C ASP A 94 -12.03 2.76 -1.16
N GLU A 95 -12.37 3.79 -1.94
CA GLU A 95 -13.67 4.44 -1.91
C GLU A 95 -14.88 3.53 -2.17
N GLU A 96 -14.70 2.38 -2.82
CA GLU A 96 -15.80 1.47 -3.22
C GLU A 96 -16.02 0.32 -2.23
N ASN A 97 -14.96 -0.11 -1.52
CA ASN A 97 -15.00 -1.33 -0.71
C ASN A 97 -14.74 -1.13 0.79
N TYR A 98 -14.61 0.11 1.27
CA TYR A 98 -14.33 0.42 2.67
C TYR A 98 -15.35 -0.12 3.68
N GLU A 99 -16.59 -0.33 3.26
CA GLU A 99 -17.67 -0.88 4.10
C GLU A 99 -17.59 -2.41 4.26
N TYR A 100 -16.72 -3.09 3.52
CA TYR A 100 -16.62 -4.55 3.58
C TYR A 100 -15.89 -5.02 4.84
N CYS A 101 -15.04 -4.17 5.38
CA CYS A 101 -14.28 -4.43 6.58
C CYS A 101 -15.19 -4.59 7.82
N SER A 102 -15.22 -5.80 8.35
CA SER A 102 -15.93 -6.18 9.58
C SER A 102 -15.04 -7.01 10.50
N ASP A 103 -15.50 -7.25 11.72
CA ASP A 103 -14.81 -8.13 12.68
C ASP A 103 -14.51 -9.51 12.07
N GLU A 104 -15.49 -10.14 11.41
CA GLU A 104 -15.31 -11.43 10.74
C GLU A 104 -14.22 -11.38 9.65
N GLN A 105 -14.14 -10.28 8.89
CA GLN A 105 -13.15 -10.14 7.82
C GLN A 105 -11.74 -9.98 8.36
N ILE A 106 -11.57 -9.15 9.38
CA ILE A 106 -10.26 -8.93 10.00
C ILE A 106 -9.82 -10.18 10.78
N GLU A 107 -10.73 -10.88 11.43
CA GLU A 107 -10.43 -12.16 12.09
C GLU A 107 -9.99 -13.23 11.09
N ALA A 108 -10.56 -13.25 9.88
CA ALA A 108 -10.12 -14.16 8.83
C ALA A 108 -8.66 -13.91 8.41
N MET A 109 -8.16 -12.67 8.54
CA MET A 109 -6.76 -12.29 8.30
C MET A 109 -5.82 -12.68 9.46
N ARG A 110 -6.35 -13.08 10.62
CA ARG A 110 -5.54 -13.39 11.80
C ARG A 110 -4.64 -14.60 11.54
N GLY A 111 -3.33 -14.38 11.65
CA GLY A 111 -2.30 -15.39 11.33
C GLY A 111 -2.12 -15.62 9.83
N GLY A 112 -2.90 -14.97 8.97
CA GLY A 112 -2.61 -14.85 7.54
C GLY A 112 -1.36 -14.01 7.29
N SER A 113 -0.82 -14.08 6.08
CA SER A 113 0.33 -13.27 5.66
C SER A 113 -0.10 -12.01 4.90
N ALA A 114 -1.39 -11.71 4.89
CA ALA A 114 -1.97 -10.55 4.23
C ALA A 114 -1.89 -9.30 5.12
N SER A 115 -1.53 -8.17 4.52
CA SER A 115 -1.65 -6.85 5.15
C SER A 115 -2.87 -6.10 4.65
N LEU A 116 -3.41 -5.22 5.48
CA LEU A 116 -4.45 -4.28 5.05
C LEU A 116 -3.79 -3.03 4.47
N GLU A 117 -4.18 -2.61 3.28
CA GLU A 117 -3.71 -1.37 2.66
C GLU A 117 -4.88 -0.40 2.51
N ILE A 118 -4.76 0.80 3.07
CA ILE A 118 -5.79 1.83 3.04
C ILE A 118 -5.34 2.95 2.11
N LEU A 119 -6.18 3.34 1.16
CA LEU A 119 -5.93 4.51 0.33
C LEU A 119 -6.26 5.81 1.07
N ALA A 120 -5.36 6.78 0.96
CA ALA A 120 -5.54 8.09 1.56
C ALA A 120 -6.36 9.03 0.66
N ARG A 121 -6.27 8.89 -0.68
CA ARG A 121 -7.00 9.73 -1.65
C ARG A 121 -8.51 9.89 -1.32
N PRO A 122 -9.28 8.85 -0.94
CA PRO A 122 -10.69 9.01 -0.61
C PRO A 122 -10.98 10.00 0.54
N LEU A 123 -9.98 10.35 1.35
CA LEU A 123 -10.12 11.37 2.40
C LEU A 123 -10.10 12.81 1.84
N LEU A 124 -9.76 13.00 0.57
CA LEU A 124 -9.79 14.30 -0.10
C LEU A 124 -11.17 14.62 -0.68
N ASP A 125 -12.07 13.64 -0.73
CA ASP A 125 -13.45 13.82 -1.17
C ASP A 125 -14.31 14.25 0.02
N GLU A 126 -14.89 15.45 -0.05
CA GLU A 126 -15.68 16.04 1.03
C GLU A 126 -16.98 15.26 1.34
N GLU A 127 -17.59 14.64 0.34
CA GLU A 127 -18.84 13.87 0.49
C GLU A 127 -18.59 12.50 1.11
N LEU A 128 -17.42 11.92 0.82
CA LEU A 128 -17.02 10.61 1.30
C LEU A 128 -16.29 10.68 2.65
N PHE A 129 -15.55 11.76 2.92
CA PHE A 129 -14.63 11.90 4.05
C PHE A 129 -15.21 11.45 5.40
N PRO A 130 -16.39 11.92 5.86
CA PRO A 130 -16.87 11.58 7.20
C PRO A 130 -17.16 10.08 7.37
N ARG A 131 -17.68 9.44 6.32
CA ARG A 131 -18.02 8.01 6.32
C ARG A 131 -16.76 7.17 6.19
N TYR A 132 -15.93 7.47 5.19
CA TYR A 132 -14.68 6.76 4.94
C TYR A 132 -13.75 6.80 6.15
N LEU A 133 -13.52 7.99 6.72
CA LEU A 133 -12.70 8.17 7.91
C LEU A 133 -13.18 7.32 9.09
N ARG A 134 -14.50 7.25 9.31
CA ARG A 134 -15.08 6.45 10.40
C ARG A 134 -14.78 4.96 10.23
N TYR A 135 -14.97 4.44 9.02
CA TYR A 135 -14.73 3.03 8.72
C TYR A 135 -13.24 2.68 8.76
N ILE A 136 -12.37 3.46 8.13
CA ILE A 136 -10.93 3.15 8.18
C ILE A 136 -10.40 3.19 9.62
N LYS A 137 -10.89 4.11 10.47
CA LYS A 137 -10.55 4.13 11.90
C LYS A 137 -10.95 2.83 12.61
N TYR A 138 -12.14 2.32 12.33
CA TYR A 138 -12.60 1.05 12.86
C TYR A 138 -11.74 -0.12 12.34
N CYS A 139 -11.53 -0.19 11.03
CA CYS A 139 -10.75 -1.23 10.37
C CYS A 139 -9.31 -1.31 10.88
N VAL A 140 -8.65 -0.16 10.90
CA VAL A 140 -7.26 -0.05 11.36
C VAL A 140 -7.15 -0.49 12.81
N ARG A 141 -8.05 -0.04 13.69
CA ARG A 141 -8.06 -0.48 15.09
C ARG A 141 -8.23 -1.98 15.23
N LYS A 142 -9.18 -2.57 14.49
CA LYS A 142 -9.44 -4.01 14.53
C LYS A 142 -8.27 -4.82 13.98
N ALA A 143 -7.66 -4.36 12.88
CA ALA A 143 -6.48 -4.98 12.29
C ALA A 143 -5.32 -5.00 13.28
N LEU A 144 -5.02 -3.86 13.92
CA LEU A 144 -3.96 -3.74 14.92
C LEU A 144 -4.18 -4.66 16.13
N ILE A 145 -5.42 -4.75 16.65
CA ILE A 145 -5.76 -5.66 17.77
C ILE A 145 -5.52 -7.13 17.39
N ASN A 146 -5.75 -7.48 16.11
CA ASN A 146 -5.57 -8.84 15.61
C ASN A 146 -4.14 -9.13 15.10
N GLY A 147 -3.21 -8.18 15.24
CA GLY A 147 -1.83 -8.33 14.75
C GLY A 147 -1.72 -8.34 13.23
N VAL A 148 -2.69 -7.77 12.52
CA VAL A 148 -2.66 -7.59 11.07
C VAL A 148 -1.91 -6.30 10.77
N ASP A 149 -0.86 -6.39 9.95
CA ASP A 149 -0.12 -5.24 9.47
C ASP A 149 -1.03 -4.34 8.62
N VAL A 150 -1.00 -3.04 8.87
CA VAL A 150 -1.78 -2.04 8.14
C VAL A 150 -0.84 -1.02 7.50
N ILE A 151 -1.19 -0.61 6.28
CA ILE A 151 -0.41 0.30 5.47
C ILE A 151 -1.30 1.43 4.94
N LEU A 152 -0.72 2.62 4.80
CA LEU A 152 -1.36 3.75 4.14
C LEU A 152 -0.62 4.02 2.82
N SER A 153 -1.37 4.12 1.73
CA SER A 153 -0.86 4.47 0.39
C SER A 153 -1.62 5.69 -0.12
N SER A 154 -1.01 6.55 -0.94
CA SER A 154 -1.72 7.73 -1.45
C SER A 154 -2.87 7.32 -2.37
N GLY A 155 -2.60 6.41 -3.32
CA GLY A 155 -3.51 6.12 -4.42
C GLY A 155 -3.66 7.30 -5.36
N ALA A 156 -2.62 8.12 -5.51
CA ALA A 156 -2.71 9.35 -6.29
C ALA A 156 -2.93 9.07 -7.79
N ARG A 157 -3.93 9.72 -8.38
CA ARG A 157 -4.19 9.81 -9.83
C ARG A 157 -3.70 11.14 -10.42
N ARG A 158 -3.42 12.12 -9.57
CA ARG A 158 -2.95 13.48 -9.88
C ARG A 158 -2.11 14.02 -8.73
N PHE A 159 -1.37 15.09 -8.99
CA PHE A 159 -0.46 15.70 -8.04
C PHE A 159 -1.08 16.07 -6.69
N GLU A 160 -2.30 16.63 -6.70
CA GLU A 160 -3.00 17.10 -5.49
C GLU A 160 -3.36 15.96 -4.54
N GLU A 161 -3.33 14.73 -5.02
CA GLU A 161 -3.67 13.53 -4.25
C GLU A 161 -2.44 12.89 -3.57
N LEU A 162 -1.24 13.44 -3.79
CA LEU A 162 -0.03 12.97 -3.12
C LEU A 162 0.04 13.49 -1.69
N PHE A 163 0.38 12.58 -0.79
CA PHE A 163 0.60 12.91 0.61
C PHE A 163 2.10 12.91 0.92
N SER A 164 2.56 14.01 1.51
CA SER A 164 3.95 14.08 1.97
C SER A 164 4.17 13.08 3.12
N PRO A 165 5.42 12.64 3.35
CA PRO A 165 5.80 11.89 4.54
C PRO A 165 5.33 12.51 5.86
N GLY A 166 5.33 13.85 5.93
CA GLY A 166 4.82 14.57 7.10
C GLY A 166 3.32 14.40 7.26
N SER A 167 2.57 14.61 6.17
CA SER A 167 1.11 14.52 6.13
C SER A 167 0.61 13.12 6.47
N MET A 168 1.22 12.08 5.91
CA MET A 168 0.87 10.69 6.20
C MET A 168 1.08 10.32 7.67
N ARG A 169 2.12 10.85 8.32
CA ARG A 169 2.34 10.64 9.77
C ARG A 169 1.34 11.38 10.64
N LEU A 170 0.80 12.51 10.18
CA LEU A 170 -0.29 13.19 10.89
C LEU A 170 -1.59 12.42 10.71
N LEU A 171 -1.86 11.96 9.49
CA LEU A 171 -3.01 11.13 9.18
C LEU A 171 -3.01 9.83 9.98
N GLU A 172 -1.85 9.16 10.10
CA GLU A 172 -1.66 8.06 11.03
C GLU A 172 -2.26 8.37 12.39
N ARG A 173 -1.68 9.42 13.02
CA ARG A 173 -1.90 9.70 14.42
C ARG A 173 -3.37 10.03 14.63
N TYR A 174 -3.98 10.64 13.63
CA TYR A 174 -5.39 10.93 13.63
C TYR A 174 -6.27 9.68 13.52
N ILE A 175 -5.88 8.69 12.71
CA ILE A 175 -6.59 7.41 12.53
C ILE A 175 -6.44 6.53 13.78
N THR A 176 -5.20 6.34 14.26
CA THR A 176 -4.87 5.32 15.26
C THR A 176 -4.86 5.84 16.69
N GLY A 177 -4.64 7.15 16.86
CA GLY A 177 -4.39 7.79 18.16
C GLY A 177 -2.94 7.70 18.65
N VAL A 178 -2.08 6.93 17.99
CA VAL A 178 -0.68 6.67 18.43
C VAL A 178 0.27 6.71 17.23
N ARG A 179 1.45 7.32 17.41
CA ARG A 179 2.46 7.39 16.35
C ARG A 179 3.24 6.07 16.23
N GLY A 180 3.54 5.63 15.00
CA GLY A 180 4.32 4.43 14.71
C GLY A 180 3.55 3.11 14.89
N SER A 181 2.23 3.20 14.96
CA SER A 181 1.30 2.08 15.07
C SER A 181 1.03 1.37 13.74
N LEU A 182 1.14 2.08 12.60
CA LEU A 182 1.08 1.44 11.28
C LEU A 182 2.48 1.22 10.72
N THR A 183 2.60 0.31 9.78
CA THR A 183 3.88 -0.02 9.14
C THR A 183 4.13 1.00 8.02
N TYR A 184 4.68 2.18 8.35
CA TYR A 184 4.99 3.31 7.41
C TYR A 184 6.07 3.04 6.39
N SER A 185 6.65 1.86 6.45
CA SER A 185 7.81 1.52 5.67
C SER A 185 7.42 0.21 5.03
N TRP A 186 6.82 0.30 3.86
CA TRP A 186 6.75 -0.84 2.96
C TRP A 186 8.12 -1.52 2.83
N TYR A 187 9.22 -0.77 2.91
CA TYR A 187 10.54 -1.35 3.06
C TYR A 187 10.66 -2.31 4.27
N THR A 188 10.15 -1.96 5.45
CA THR A 188 10.13 -2.84 6.63
C THR A 188 9.20 -4.04 6.42
N LEU A 189 8.04 -3.84 5.78
CA LEU A 189 7.11 -4.93 5.48
C LEU A 189 7.70 -5.90 4.45
N LEU A 190 8.22 -5.38 3.35
CA LEU A 190 8.88 -6.14 2.29
C LEU A 190 10.15 -6.83 2.81
N GLU A 191 10.93 -6.20 3.69
CA GLU A 191 12.08 -6.85 4.34
C GLU A 191 11.65 -8.02 5.22
N ARG A 192 10.53 -7.89 5.95
CA ARG A 192 9.95 -9.00 6.74
C ARG A 192 9.41 -10.11 5.86
N TRP A 193 8.75 -9.74 4.76
CA TRP A 193 8.06 -10.64 3.86
C TRP A 193 9.01 -11.43 2.98
N ASN A 194 10.01 -10.75 2.42
CA ASN A 194 10.98 -11.35 1.53
C ASN A 194 12.24 -10.48 1.47
N LYS A 195 13.07 -10.58 2.51
CA LYS A 195 14.37 -9.89 2.60
C LYS A 195 15.20 -10.08 1.33
N LYS A 196 15.19 -11.29 0.75
CA LYS A 196 15.91 -11.63 -0.47
C LYS A 196 15.35 -10.91 -1.70
N PHE A 197 14.04 -10.75 -1.83
CA PHE A 197 13.41 -9.95 -2.90
C PHE A 197 13.77 -8.46 -2.78
N VAL A 198 13.73 -7.91 -1.56
CA VAL A 198 14.16 -6.54 -1.31
C VAL A 198 15.65 -6.37 -1.59
N GLU A 199 16.48 -7.34 -1.19
CA GLU A 199 17.91 -7.35 -1.44
C GLU A 199 18.22 -7.46 -2.94
N GLU A 200 17.60 -8.37 -3.69
CA GLU A 200 17.78 -8.50 -5.14
C GLU A 200 17.36 -7.22 -5.89
N MET A 201 16.24 -6.60 -5.50
CA MET A 201 15.81 -5.31 -6.07
C MET A 201 16.73 -4.14 -5.71
N ILE A 202 17.44 -4.19 -4.58
CA ILE A 202 18.36 -3.15 -4.13
C ILE A 202 19.79 -3.40 -4.62
N ILE A 203 20.19 -4.66 -4.81
CA ILE A 203 21.53 -5.07 -5.25
C ILE A 203 21.75 -4.82 -6.74
N GLU A 204 20.70 -4.91 -7.59
CA GLU A 204 20.77 -4.42 -8.98
C GLU A 204 21.30 -2.97 -9.07
N LYS A 205 21.16 -2.18 -7.99
CA LYS A 205 21.63 -0.80 -7.88
C LYS A 205 23.14 -0.64 -7.64
N ARG A 206 23.84 -1.68 -7.18
CA ARG A 206 25.29 -1.59 -6.84
C ARG A 206 26.21 -2.09 -7.95
N GLU A 207 25.73 -2.98 -8.81
CA GLU A 207 26.57 -3.59 -9.86
C GLU A 207 26.55 -2.81 -11.19
N LYS A 208 25.75 -1.74 -11.29
CA LYS A 208 25.65 -0.88 -12.49
C LYS A 208 26.19 0.56 -12.28
N THR A 209 26.88 0.82 -11.18
CA THR A 209 27.68 2.05 -10.94
C THR A 209 29.14 1.69 -10.82
#